data_AF-A0A3C0TYA2-F1
#
_entry.id   AF-A0A3C0TYA2-F1
#
_cell.length_a   1.000
_cell.length_b   1.000
_cell.length_c   1.000
_cell.angle_alpha   90.00
_cell.angle_beta   90.00
_cell.angle_gamma   90.00
#
_symmetry.space_group_name_H-M   'P 1'
#
loop_
_entity.id
_entity.type
_entity.pdbx_description
1 polymer ?
#
loop_
_entity_poly.entity_id
_entity_poly.type
_entity_poly.pdbx_seq_one_letter_code
_entity_poly.pdbx_strand_id
1 'polypeptide(L)'
;QAIVDSDEENTMVSKSVTGKPARIIRTKWAQAYVDAKMDPLPMPFQSMVSGQILTSGQLAKRADIAPGFAGQGIGLIKKVRPAQEIFDDLVEGCKRAIASAPREI
;
A
#
# COMPACT_ATOMS: atom_id res chain seq x y z
N GLN A 1 2.07 1.52 11.83
CA GLN A 1 2.46 2.94 11.84
C GLN A 1 2.31 3.57 10.46
N ALA A 2 3.09 3.15 9.46
CA ALA A 2 3.03 3.70 8.09
C ALA A 2 1.61 3.79 7.47
N ILE A 3 0.73 2.83 7.73
CA ILE A 3 -0.65 2.83 7.18
C ILE A 3 -1.50 3.98 7.74
N VAL A 4 -1.39 4.29 9.03
CA VAL A 4 -2.20 5.33 9.69
C VAL A 4 -1.63 6.72 9.44
N ASP A 5 -0.31 6.82 9.21
CA ASP A 5 0.40 8.07 8.96
C ASP A 5 0.44 8.44 7.46
N SER A 6 -0.16 7.62 6.59
CA SER A 6 -0.12 7.83 5.14
C SER A 6 -1.36 8.58 4.62
N ASP A 7 -1.12 9.50 3.69
CA ASP A 7 -2.16 10.22 2.94
C ASP A 7 -2.47 9.56 1.58
N GLU A 8 -3.54 9.97 0.89
CA GLU A 8 -4.00 9.39 -0.39
C GLU A 8 -2.93 9.48 -1.51
N GLU A 9 -2.08 10.51 -1.48
CA GLU A 9 -0.98 10.72 -2.43
C GLU A 9 0.28 9.87 -2.15
N ASN A 10 0.32 9.17 -1.01
CA ASN A 10 1.52 8.41 -0.61
C ASN A 10 1.63 7.03 -1.27
N THR A 11 0.84 6.71 -2.30
CA THR A 11 1.02 5.46 -3.06
C THR A 11 1.51 5.69 -4.49
N MET A 12 2.28 4.75 -5.01
CA MET A 12 2.74 4.75 -6.40
C MET A 12 2.71 3.35 -7.00
N VAL A 13 2.64 3.26 -8.32
CA VAL A 13 2.85 1.99 -9.03
C VAL A 13 4.33 1.85 -9.35
N SER A 14 4.95 0.75 -8.93
CA SER A 14 6.36 0.46 -9.17
C SER A 14 6.58 -1.03 -9.45
N LYS A 15 7.62 -1.33 -10.24
CA LYS A 15 8.14 -2.69 -10.45
C LYS A 15 9.30 -3.03 -9.50
N SER A 16 9.80 -2.06 -8.71
CA SER A 16 11.06 -2.18 -7.95
C SER A 16 11.06 -3.26 -6.87
N VAL A 17 9.91 -3.80 -6.49
CA VAL A 17 9.82 -4.87 -5.49
C VAL A 17 9.73 -6.25 -6.16
N THR A 18 8.85 -6.44 -7.13
CA THR A 18 8.53 -7.79 -7.65
C THR A 18 8.95 -8.02 -9.10
N GLY A 19 9.36 -6.96 -9.82
CA GLY A 19 9.55 -7.01 -11.28
C GLY A 19 8.25 -6.91 -12.08
N LYS A 20 7.09 -6.87 -11.40
CA LYS A 20 5.77 -6.62 -11.99
C LYS A 20 5.17 -5.34 -11.43
N PRO A 21 4.29 -4.64 -12.17
CA PRO A 21 3.60 -3.47 -11.66
C PRO A 21 2.83 -3.82 -10.37
N ALA A 22 3.17 -3.15 -9.27
CA ALA A 22 2.47 -3.27 -8.01
C ALA A 22 2.28 -1.89 -7.38
N ARG A 23 1.15 -1.67 -6.72
CA ARG A 23 0.91 -0.44 -5.98
C ARG A 23 1.49 -0.58 -4.57
N ILE A 24 2.39 0.32 -4.25
CA ILE A 24 3.12 0.36 -2.98
C ILE A 24 2.98 1.74 -2.36
N ILE A 25 3.14 1.82 -1.04
CA ILE A 25 3.39 3.12 -0.39
C ILE A 25 4.73 3.63 -0.94
N ARG A 26 4.86 4.92 -1.21
CA ARG A 26 6.07 5.55 -1.74
C ARG A 26 7.22 5.32 -0.75
N THR A 27 8.34 4.82 -1.26
CA THR A 27 9.52 4.50 -0.44
C THR A 27 10.77 5.09 -1.05
N LYS A 28 11.82 5.28 -0.24
CA LYS A 28 13.16 5.62 -0.75
C LYS A 28 13.72 4.55 -1.68
N TRP A 29 13.36 3.28 -1.47
CA TRP A 29 13.74 2.18 -2.37
C TRP A 29 13.11 2.34 -3.76
N ALA A 30 11.81 2.58 -3.83
CA ALA A 30 11.11 2.78 -5.09
C ALA A 30 11.56 4.07 -5.78
N GLN A 31 11.78 5.14 -5.01
CA GLN A 31 12.29 6.41 -5.53
C GLN A 31 13.70 6.24 -6.11
N ALA A 32 14.59 5.49 -5.46
CA ALA A 32 15.94 5.22 -5.98
C ALA A 32 15.93 4.57 -7.37
N TYR A 33 14.98 3.67 -7.64
CA TYR A 33 14.80 3.09 -8.98
C TYR A 33 14.35 4.13 -10.02
N VAL A 34 13.43 5.02 -9.64
CA VAL A 34 12.96 6.11 -10.51
C VAL A 34 14.11 7.08 -10.82
N ASP A 35 14.83 7.52 -9.79
CA ASP A 35 15.93 8.49 -9.92
C ASP A 35 17.08 7.91 -10.75
N ALA A 36 17.40 6.63 -10.54
CA ALA A 36 18.41 5.92 -11.32
C ALA A 36 17.97 5.55 -12.74
N LYS A 37 16.69 5.76 -13.09
CA LYS A 37 16.07 5.28 -14.35
C LYS A 37 16.35 3.79 -14.60
N MET A 38 16.37 3.00 -13.53
CA MET A 38 16.73 1.59 -13.56
C MET A 38 15.48 0.75 -13.82
N ASP A 39 15.54 -0.13 -14.82
CA ASP A 39 14.49 -1.13 -15.01
C ASP A 39 14.75 -2.32 -14.06
N PRO A 40 13.78 -2.67 -13.21
CA PRO A 40 13.89 -3.84 -12.34
C PRO A 40 13.98 -5.14 -13.14
N LEU A 41 14.59 -6.17 -12.54
CA LEU A 41 14.60 -7.50 -13.15
C LEU A 41 13.16 -8.02 -13.33
N PRO A 42 12.91 -8.91 -14.31
CA PRO A 42 11.61 -9.57 -14.41
C PRO A 42 11.36 -10.48 -13.20
N MET A 43 10.09 -10.68 -12.90
CA MET A 43 9.65 -11.66 -11.88
C MET A 43 10.10 -13.07 -12.30
N PRO A 44 10.67 -13.90 -11.40
CA PRO A 44 10.78 -13.71 -9.94
C PRO A 44 12.09 -13.07 -9.44
N PHE A 45 13.05 -12.79 -10.32
CA PHE A 45 14.41 -12.41 -9.92
C PHE A 45 14.47 -11.11 -9.12
N GLN A 46 13.62 -10.14 -9.42
CA GLN A 46 13.59 -8.88 -8.68
C GLN A 46 13.19 -9.07 -7.21
N SER A 47 12.33 -10.04 -6.91
CA SER A 47 11.95 -10.36 -5.52
C SER A 47 13.14 -10.89 -4.71
N MET A 48 14.10 -11.55 -5.35
CA MET A 48 15.31 -12.04 -4.69
C MET A 48 16.23 -10.87 -4.29
N VAL A 49 16.31 -9.84 -5.13
CA VAL A 49 17.09 -8.61 -4.86
C VAL A 49 16.40 -7.77 -3.78
N SER A 50 15.10 -7.51 -3.95
CA SER A 50 14.35 -6.63 -3.05
C SER A 50 14.11 -7.27 -1.68
N GLY A 51 13.98 -8.60 -1.61
CA GLY A 51 13.64 -9.32 -0.38
C GLY A 51 14.62 -9.06 0.77
N GLN A 52 15.92 -9.04 0.49
CA GLN A 52 16.94 -8.76 1.51
C GLN A 52 16.85 -7.31 2.02
N ILE A 53 16.61 -6.35 1.13
CA ILE A 53 16.46 -4.94 1.48
C ILE A 53 15.19 -4.70 2.30
N LEU A 54 14.07 -5.28 1.88
CA LEU A 54 12.80 -5.14 2.60
C LEU A 54 12.87 -5.77 3.98
N THR A 55 13.48 -6.96 4.10
CA THR A 55 13.70 -7.62 5.39
C THR A 55 14.58 -6.79 6.30
N SER A 56 15.70 -6.26 5.77
CA SER A 56 16.61 -5.41 6.53
C SER A 56 15.94 -4.10 6.98
N GLY A 57 15.16 -3.48 6.09
CA GLY A 57 14.36 -2.30 6.41
C GLY A 57 13.34 -2.57 7.52
N GLN A 58 12.67 -3.72 7.48
CA GLN A 58 11.70 -4.12 8.51
C GLN A 58 12.37 -4.37 9.87
N LEU A 59 13.49 -5.11 9.90
CA LEU A 59 14.26 -5.35 11.12
C LEU A 59 14.79 -4.05 11.73
N ALA A 60 15.22 -3.11 10.90
CA ALA A 60 15.66 -1.78 11.30
C ALA A 60 14.52 -0.80 11.59
N LYS A 61 13.24 -1.23 11.50
CA LYS A 61 12.04 -0.39 11.68
C LYS A 61 12.02 0.85 10.77
N ARG A 62 12.56 0.72 9.55
CA ARG A 62 12.65 1.78 8.52
C ARG A 62 11.41 1.76 7.63
N ALA A 63 10.34 2.39 8.11
CA ALA A 63 9.10 2.56 7.38
C ALA A 63 9.26 3.32 6.05
N ASP A 64 10.32 4.12 5.89
CA ASP A 64 10.65 4.80 4.64
C ASP A 64 11.28 3.88 3.56
N ILE A 65 11.64 2.65 3.92
CA ILE A 65 12.22 1.63 3.02
C ILE A 65 11.20 0.53 2.71
N ALA A 66 10.54 -0.01 3.73
CA ALA A 66 9.65 -1.16 3.62
C ALA A 66 8.30 -0.97 4.35
N PRO A 67 7.49 0.05 4.01
CA PRO A 67 6.17 0.27 4.60
C PRO A 67 5.11 -0.76 4.16
N GLY A 68 5.34 -1.45 3.03
CA GLY A 68 4.45 -2.48 2.49
C GLY A 68 3.64 -2.06 1.26
N PHE A 69 2.71 -2.93 0.87
CA PHE A 69 1.78 -2.71 -0.23
C PHE A 69 0.50 -2.05 0.29
N ALA A 70 -0.02 -1.06 -0.43
CA ALA A 70 -1.28 -0.42 -0.09
C ALA A 70 -1.99 0.13 -1.34
N GLY A 71 -3.31 0.15 -1.28
CA GLY A 71 -4.16 0.87 -2.25
C GLY A 71 -4.30 2.35 -1.90
N GLN A 72 -4.92 3.13 -2.78
CA GLN A 72 -5.18 4.57 -2.57
C GLN A 72 -6.15 4.83 -1.40
N GLY A 73 -7.03 3.88 -1.07
CA GLY A 73 -7.92 3.98 0.10
C GLY A 73 -7.21 3.99 1.46
N ILE A 74 -5.87 3.89 1.48
CA ILE A 74 -5.07 3.98 2.72
C ILE A 74 -5.34 5.27 3.49
N GLY A 75 -5.60 6.39 2.81
CA GLY A 75 -5.91 7.67 3.45
C GLY A 75 -7.19 7.65 4.31
N LEU A 76 -8.09 6.69 4.08
CA LEU A 76 -9.31 6.52 4.87
C LEU A 76 -9.08 5.77 6.20
N ILE A 77 -7.92 5.14 6.37
CA ILE A 77 -7.61 4.32 7.54
C ILE A 77 -7.03 5.20 8.66
N LYS A 78 -7.86 5.55 9.66
CA LYS A 78 -7.46 6.44 10.77
C LYS A 78 -7.04 5.73 12.06
N LYS A 79 -7.37 4.44 12.21
CA LYS A 79 -7.02 3.64 13.39
C LYS A 79 -6.95 2.16 13.04
N VAL A 80 -6.13 1.43 13.80
CA VAL A 80 -6.14 -0.03 13.78
C VAL A 80 -7.35 -0.52 14.56
N ARG A 81 -8.12 -1.43 13.98
CA ARG A 81 -9.38 -1.96 14.53
C ARG A 81 -9.38 -3.49 14.40
N PRO A 82 -10.09 -4.23 15.28
CA PRO A 82 -10.36 -5.64 15.06
C PRO A 82 -11.08 -5.87 13.73
N ALA A 83 -10.80 -6.99 13.07
CA ALA A 83 -11.40 -7.33 11.78
C ALA A 83 -12.94 -7.38 11.84
N GLN A 84 -13.50 -7.85 12.96
CA GLN A 84 -14.95 -7.87 13.19
C GLN A 84 -15.55 -6.46 13.15
N GLU A 85 -14.95 -5.50 13.88
CA GLU A 85 -15.43 -4.11 13.92
C GLU A 85 -15.39 -3.46 12.52
N ILE A 86 -14.38 -3.79 11.71
CA ILE A 86 -14.28 -3.31 10.32
C ILE A 86 -15.42 -3.88 9.47
N PHE A 87 -15.71 -5.17 9.62
CA PHE A 87 -16.74 -5.84 8.83
C PHE A 87 -18.15 -5.36 9.20
N ASP A 88 -18.42 -5.19 10.50
CA ASP A 88 -19.70 -4.68 10.98
C ASP A 88 -19.97 -3.27 10.44
N ASP A 89 -18.97 -2.39 10.49
CA ASP A 89 -19.05 -1.02 9.96
C ASP A 89 -19.23 -1.00 8.42
N LEU A 90 -18.55 -1.90 7.70
CA LEU A 90 -18.72 -2.06 6.25
C LEU A 90 -20.16 -2.46 5.89
N VAL A 91 -20.73 -3.45 6.59
CA VAL A 91 -22.10 -3.93 6.35
C VAL A 91 -23.12 -2.84 6.66
N GLU A 92 -23.00 -2.18 7.80
CA GLU A 92 -23.90 -1.09 8.19
C GLU A 92 -23.77 0.13 7.27
N GLY A 93 -22.55 0.47 6.84
CA GLY A 93 -22.29 1.49 5.84
C GLY A 93 -22.97 1.18 4.51
N CYS A 94 -22.90 -0.08 4.06
CA CYS A 94 -23.57 -0.53 2.84
C CYS A 94 -25.10 -0.39 2.93
N LYS A 95 -25.72 -0.85 4.04
CA LYS A 95 -27.16 -0.70 4.27
C LYS A 95 -27.60 0.76 4.21
N ARG A 96 -26.85 1.67 4.85
CA ARG A 96 -27.12 3.11 4.81
C ARG A 96 -27.02 3.67 3.40
N ALA A 97 -25.95 3.34 2.68
CA ALA A 97 -25.73 3.80 1.31
C ALA A 97 -26.88 3.40 0.38
N ILE A 98 -27.31 2.13 0.44
CA ILE A 98 -28.44 1.63 -0.35
C ILE A 98 -29.75 2.33 0.04
N ALA A 99 -30.03 2.50 1.33
CA ALA A 99 -31.25 3.16 1.79
C ALA A 99 -31.32 4.64 1.39
N SER A 100 -30.17 5.31 1.29
CA SER A 100 -30.06 6.72 0.88
C SER A 100 -29.96 6.94 -0.64
N ALA A 101 -29.80 5.87 -1.42
CA ALA A 101 -29.61 5.99 -2.86
C ALA A 101 -30.91 6.50 -3.53
N PRO A 102 -30.83 7.51 -4.42
CA PRO A 102 -31.98 7.94 -5.22
C PRO A 102 -32.53 6.77 -6.03
N ARG A 103 -33.87 6.67 -6.12
CA ARG A 103 -34.52 5.56 -6.86
C ARG A 103 -34.53 5.73 -8.38
N GLU A 104 -34.11 6.89 -8.89
CA GLU A 104 -34.03 7.20 -10.32
C GLU A 104 -32.80 8.08 -10.61
N ILE A 105 -32.16 7.88 -11.78
CA ILE A 105 -31.10 8.73 -12.34
C ILE A 105 -31.74 9.69 -13.35
#